data_AF-A0A2W6D9X8-F1
#
_entry.id   AF-A0A2W6D9X8-F1
#
_cell.length_a   1.000
_cell.length_b   1.000
_cell.length_c   1.000
_cell.angle_alpha   90.00
_cell.angle_beta   90.00
_cell.angle_gamma   90.00
#
_symmetry.space_group_name_H-M   'P 1'
#
loop_
_entity.id
_entity.type
_entity.pdbx_description
1 polymer ?
#
loop_
_entity_poly.entity_id
_entity_poly.type
_entity_poly.pdbx_seq_one_letter_code
_entity_poly.pdbx_strand_id
1 'polypeptide(L)'
;MASEVAVDALLHAGDVPVHVSGWADAAQPEFYEWTLLGERRSYRFSGWGELSVSDGGWWTPVALSGPRGSEASRLSLFAAAVRGVPSANLADFATAFRVQEVIESFHAKRDSGSDAGPGTDSEPLSP
;
A
#
# COMPACT_ATOMS: atom_id res chain seq x y z
N MET A 1 14.62 10.44 -18.02
CA MET A 1 13.23 10.07 -18.31
C MET A 1 12.79 9.13 -17.21
N ALA A 2 11.74 9.45 -16.46
CA ALA A 2 11.20 8.55 -15.44
C ALA A 2 10.41 7.45 -16.16
N SER A 3 10.61 6.19 -15.74
CA SER A 3 9.85 5.04 -16.24
C SER A 3 8.72 4.79 -15.27
N GLU A 4 7.52 4.53 -15.78
CA GLU A 4 6.41 4.05 -14.94
C GLU A 4 6.86 2.83 -14.14
N VAL A 5 6.51 2.82 -12.85
CA VAL A 5 6.75 1.69 -11.95
C VAL A 5 5.42 1.23 -11.39
N ALA A 6 5.14 -0.07 -11.50
CA ALA A 6 3.95 -0.69 -10.93
C ALA A 6 4.34 -1.77 -9.93
N VAL A 7 3.51 -1.92 -8.90
CA VAL A 7 3.54 -3.04 -7.96
C VAL A 7 2.16 -3.70 -7.93
N ASP A 8 2.16 -5.02 -7.89
CA ASP A 8 1.00 -5.86 -7.61
C ASP A 8 1.47 -7.01 -6.71
N ALA A 9 0.83 -7.17 -5.55
CA ALA A 9 1.24 -8.16 -4.56
C ALA A 9 0.06 -8.71 -3.76
N LEU A 10 0.15 -9.99 -3.44
CA LEU A 10 -0.71 -10.66 -2.47
C LEU A 10 0.10 -10.97 -1.20
N LEU A 11 -0.29 -10.33 -0.11
CA LEU A 11 0.25 -10.50 1.23
C LEU A 11 -0.78 -11.19 2.13
N HIS A 12 -0.36 -11.55 3.34
CA HIS A 12 -1.24 -12.14 4.36
C HIS A 12 -1.01 -11.47 5.70
N ALA A 13 -2.11 -11.14 6.39
CA ALA A 13 -2.13 -10.71 7.78
C ALA A 13 -2.80 -11.82 8.61
N GLY A 14 -2.01 -12.80 9.04
CA GLY A 14 -2.56 -14.08 9.51
C GLY A 14 -3.30 -14.79 8.37
N ASP A 15 -4.57 -15.15 8.60
CA ASP A 15 -5.40 -15.82 7.58
C ASP A 15 -6.14 -14.82 6.67
N VAL A 16 -5.93 -13.51 6.83
CA VAL A 16 -6.58 -12.49 6.02
C VAL A 16 -5.69 -12.15 4.81
N PRO A 17 -6.14 -12.42 3.57
CA PRO A 17 -5.39 -12.01 2.38
C PRO A 17 -5.46 -10.49 2.20
N VAL A 18 -4.32 -9.89 1.82
CA VAL A 18 -4.18 -8.46 1.58
C VAL A 18 -3.60 -8.25 0.19
N HIS A 19 -4.41 -7.70 -0.71
CA HIS A 19 -3.96 -7.30 -2.04
C HIS A 19 -3.45 -5.86 -2.01
N VAL A 20 -2.26 -5.63 -2.57
CA VAL A 20 -1.63 -4.32 -2.67
C VAL A 20 -1.27 -4.07 -4.13
N SER A 21 -1.77 -2.98 -4.68
CA SER A 21 -1.42 -2.51 -6.02
C SER A 21 -1.08 -1.02 -5.98
N GLY A 22 -0.15 -0.58 -6.82
CA GLY A 22 0.21 0.82 -6.91
C GLY A 22 1.03 1.12 -8.15
N TRP A 23 1.01 2.39 -8.55
CA TRP A 23 1.73 2.91 -9.70
C TRP A 23 2.40 4.23 -9.34
N ALA A 24 3.60 4.44 -9.88
CA ALA A 24 4.34 5.69 -9.80
C ALA A 24 4.75 6.13 -11.22
N ASP A 25 4.86 7.45 -11.42
CA ASP A 25 5.15 8.07 -12.72
C ASP A 25 4.14 7.72 -13.84
N ALA A 26 2.92 7.32 -13.46
CA ALA A 26 1.82 7.08 -14.38
C ALA A 26 1.20 8.41 -14.83
N ALA A 27 0.71 8.46 -16.07
CA ALA A 27 0.00 9.62 -16.62
C ALA A 27 -1.46 9.70 -16.14
N GLN A 28 -1.69 9.61 -14.82
CA GLN A 28 -3.00 9.61 -14.19
C GLN A 28 -3.02 10.49 -12.93
N PRO A 29 -4.21 11.00 -12.52
CA PRO A 29 -4.34 11.68 -11.23
C PRO A 29 -3.95 10.78 -10.07
N GLU A 30 -3.37 11.39 -9.05
CA GLU A 30 -3.08 10.71 -7.79
C GLU A 30 -4.37 10.22 -7.13
N PHE A 31 -4.42 8.92 -6.83
CA PHE A 31 -5.58 8.28 -6.22
C PHE A 31 -5.15 7.28 -5.15
N TYR A 32 -5.88 7.28 -4.04
CA TYR A 32 -5.66 6.36 -2.93
C TYR A 32 -6.99 5.74 -2.56
N GLU A 33 -7.00 4.41 -2.49
CA GLU A 33 -8.16 3.64 -2.05
C GLU A 33 -7.72 2.46 -1.19
N TRP A 34 -8.49 2.21 -0.13
CA TRP A 34 -8.37 1.04 0.72
C TRP A 34 -9.76 0.41 0.83
N THR A 35 -9.88 -0.87 0.50
CA THR A 35 -11.13 -1.61 0.65
C THR A 35 -10.93 -2.74 1.65
N LEU A 36 -11.74 -2.75 2.71
CA LEU A 36 -11.86 -3.86 3.66
C LEU A 36 -13.15 -4.63 3.33
N LEU A 37 -13.01 -5.86 2.87
CA LEU A 37 -14.13 -6.74 2.58
C LEU A 37 -14.45 -7.60 3.82
N GLY A 38 -15.70 -7.59 4.23
CA GLY A 38 -16.19 -8.43 5.32
C GLY A 38 -17.47 -9.15 4.94
N GLU A 39 -17.79 -10.23 5.65
CA GLU A 39 -18.93 -11.09 5.34
C GLU A 39 -20.29 -10.38 5.46
N ARG A 40 -20.38 -9.42 6.39
CA ARG A 40 -21.63 -8.69 6.68
C ARG A 40 -21.58 -7.23 6.24
N ARG A 41 -20.38 -6.64 6.29
CA ARG A 41 -20.13 -5.24 5.94
C ARG A 41 -18.73 -5.11 5.40
N SER A 42 -18.61 -4.22 4.43
CA SER A 42 -17.36 -3.83 3.80
C SER A 42 -17.21 -2.31 3.93
N TYR A 43 -15.97 -1.85 3.99
CA TYR A 43 -15.62 -0.44 4.07
C TYR A 43 -14.69 -0.07 2.93
N ARG A 44 -14.86 1.15 2.42
CA ARG A 44 -13.97 1.75 1.44
C ARG A 44 -13.53 3.12 1.92
N PHE A 45 -12.24 3.34 1.94
CA PHE A 45 -11.63 4.63 2.25
C PHE A 45 -10.92 5.16 1.01
N SER A 46 -11.33 6.32 0.52
CA SER A 46 -10.76 6.97 -0.68
C SER A 46 -10.34 8.41 -0.41
N GLY A 47 -9.45 8.94 -1.26
CA GLY A 47 -9.13 10.37 -1.29
C GLY A 47 -8.71 10.96 0.06
N TRP A 48 -8.03 10.14 0.88
CA TRP A 48 -7.56 10.49 2.22
C TRP A 48 -8.62 10.96 3.22
N GLY A 49 -9.91 10.68 3.00
CA GLY A 49 -10.92 11.10 3.98
C GLY A 49 -12.38 10.83 3.63
N GLU A 50 -12.64 10.13 2.53
CA GLU A 50 -13.98 9.69 2.18
C GLU A 50 -14.13 8.24 2.65
N LEU A 51 -15.01 8.02 3.63
CA LEU A 51 -15.35 6.68 4.08
C LEU A 51 -16.73 6.30 3.54
N SER A 52 -16.82 5.11 2.95
CA SER A 52 -18.07 4.50 2.51
C SER A 52 -18.24 3.10 3.08
N VAL A 53 -19.49 2.65 3.22
CA VAL A 53 -19.87 1.32 3.72
C VAL A 53 -20.81 0.62 2.75
N SER A 54 -20.69 -0.70 2.66
CA SER A 54 -21.61 -1.57 1.91
C SER A 54 -21.94 -2.81 2.74
N ASP A 55 -23.18 -3.28 2.66
CA ASP A 55 -23.70 -4.53 3.22
C ASP A 55 -23.94 -5.61 2.14
N GLY A 56 -23.24 -5.47 1.00
CA GLY A 56 -23.42 -6.30 -0.19
C GLY A 56 -24.14 -5.59 -1.34
N GLY A 57 -24.69 -4.40 -1.08
CA GLY A 57 -25.25 -3.49 -2.08
C GLY A 57 -24.29 -2.36 -2.51
N TRP A 58 -24.86 -1.24 -2.92
CA TRP A 58 -24.11 -0.03 -3.29
C TRP A 58 -23.32 0.55 -2.12
N TRP A 59 -22.19 1.17 -2.44
CA TRP A 59 -21.41 1.94 -1.45
C TRP A 59 -22.19 3.19 -1.02
N THR A 60 -22.34 3.36 0.28
CA THR A 60 -23.00 4.53 0.89
C THR A 60 -21.99 5.33 1.72
N PRO A 61 -21.93 6.67 1.58
CA PRO A 61 -21.03 7.49 2.39
C PRO A 61 -21.34 7.36 3.88
N VAL A 62 -20.28 7.30 4.69
CA VAL A 62 -20.37 7.33 6.15
C VAL A 62 -20.18 8.77 6.62
N ALA A 63 -21.18 9.29 7.35
CA ALA A 63 -21.04 10.59 8.01
C ALA A 63 -20.06 10.48 9.18
N LEU A 64 -18.90 11.11 9.05
CA LEU A 64 -17.89 11.18 10.11
C LEU A 64 -18.16 12.37 11.03
N SER A 65 -18.06 12.15 12.33
CA SER A 65 -18.15 13.22 13.33
C SER A 65 -16.79 13.87 13.57
N GLY A 66 -16.78 15.20 13.71
CA GLY A 66 -15.60 15.96 14.07
C GLY A 66 -14.87 16.58 12.87
N PRO A 67 -13.87 17.43 13.13
CA PRO A 67 -13.12 18.10 12.08
C PRO A 67 -12.26 17.08 11.30
N ARG A 68 -12.11 17.30 10.00
CA ARG A 68 -11.13 16.57 9.20
C ARG A 68 -9.73 16.85 9.75
N GLY A 69 -8.92 15.81 9.87
CA GLY A 69 -7.52 15.96 10.29
C GLY A 69 -6.77 16.91 9.34
N SER A 70 -6.01 17.83 9.90
CA SER A 70 -5.16 18.75 9.14
C SER A 70 -3.69 18.32 9.19
N GLU A 71 -2.84 18.95 8.38
CA GLU A 71 -1.39 18.81 8.51
C GLU A 71 -0.90 19.18 9.91
N ALA A 72 -1.44 20.25 10.50
CA ALA A 72 -1.13 20.65 11.86
C ALA A 72 -1.49 19.55 12.88
N SER A 73 -2.63 18.87 12.70
CA SER A 73 -3.00 17.73 13.56
C SER A 73 -1.99 16.58 13.45
N ARG A 74 -1.53 16.26 12.23
CA ARG A 74 -0.55 15.19 11.99
C ARG A 74 0.82 15.52 12.58
N LEU A 75 1.34 16.72 12.34
CA LEU A 75 2.63 17.16 12.87
C LEU A 75 2.62 17.26 14.40
N SER A 76 1.50 17.66 14.99
CA SER A 76 1.34 17.69 16.46
C SER A 76 1.39 16.30 17.07
N LEU A 77 0.74 15.32 16.44
CA LEU A 77 0.83 13.92 16.86
C LEU A 77 2.27 13.40 16.74
N PHE A 78 2.97 13.71 15.63
CA PHE A 78 4.35 13.28 15.43
C PHE A 78 5.28 13.86 16.51
N ALA A 79 5.16 15.16 16.79
CA ALA A 79 5.93 15.79 17.86
C ALA A 79 5.65 15.17 19.24
N ALA A 80 4.42 14.72 19.49
CA ALA A 80 4.07 14.00 20.72
C ALA A 80 4.74 12.61 20.77
N ALA A 81 4.72 11.86 19.67
CA ALA A 81 5.38 10.56 19.57
C ALA A 81 6.91 10.66 19.81
N VAL A 82 7.57 11.68 19.26
CA VAL A 82 9.02 11.94 19.50
C VAL A 82 9.31 12.18 20.99
N ARG A 83 8.37 12.77 21.74
CA ARG A 83 8.49 12.96 23.19
C ARG A 83 8.09 11.73 24.02
N GLY A 84 7.80 10.59 23.38
CA GLY A 84 7.35 9.38 24.04
C GLY A 84 5.91 9.46 24.58
N VAL A 85 5.12 10.44 24.14
CA VAL A 85 3.71 10.55 24.54
C VAL A 85 2.89 9.58 23.68
N PRO A 86 2.14 8.65 24.29
CA PRO A 86 1.26 7.74 23.53
C PRO A 86 0.27 8.54 22.71
N SER A 87 0.25 8.29 21.40
CA SER A 87 -0.69 8.92 20.47
C SER A 87 -1.48 7.81 19.79
N ALA A 88 -2.80 7.78 20.02
CA ALA A 88 -3.68 6.71 19.56
C ALA A 88 -3.73 6.55 18.02
N ASN A 89 -3.22 7.53 17.29
CA ASN A 89 -3.43 7.68 15.84
C ASN A 89 -2.11 7.73 15.04
N LEU A 90 -0.98 7.32 15.63
CA LEU A 90 0.27 7.11 14.91
C LEU A 90 0.78 5.70 15.13
N ALA A 91 1.32 5.09 14.08
CA ALA A 91 2.10 3.88 14.21
C ALA A 91 3.32 4.15 15.12
N ASP A 92 3.63 3.22 16.02
CA ASP A 92 4.90 3.25 16.75
C ASP A 92 6.06 2.90 15.81
N PHE A 93 7.30 3.14 16.27
CA PHE A 93 8.49 2.89 15.47
C PHE A 93 8.62 1.42 15.05
N ALA A 94 8.27 0.48 15.92
CA ALA A 94 8.32 -0.94 15.60
C ALA A 94 7.33 -1.32 14.50
N THR A 95 6.13 -0.74 14.51
CA THR A 95 5.12 -0.93 13.47
C THR A 95 5.54 -0.28 12.17
N ALA A 96 6.09 0.94 12.21
CA ALA A 96 6.62 1.59 11.02
C ALA A 96 7.75 0.78 10.37
N PHE A 97 8.67 0.22 11.18
CA PHE A 97 9.76 -0.61 10.68
C PHE A 97 9.27 -1.88 9.97
N ARG A 98 8.29 -2.59 10.54
CA ARG A 98 7.69 -3.78 9.88
C ARG A 98 7.05 -3.43 8.54
N VAL A 99 6.42 -2.25 8.42
CA VAL A 99 5.85 -1.79 7.15
C VAL A 99 6.96 -1.52 6.13
N GLN A 100 8.06 -0.90 6.55
CA GLN A 100 9.22 -0.68 5.69
C GLN A 100 9.78 -2.00 5.14
N GLU A 101 9.98 -3.01 5.99
CA GLU A 101 10.48 -4.32 5.56
C GLU A 101 9.58 -4.97 4.48
N VAL A 102 8.25 -4.84 4.63
CA VAL A 102 7.29 -5.33 3.62
C VAL A 102 7.43 -4.58 2.30
N ILE A 103 7.53 -3.25 2.34
CA ILE A 103 7.68 -2.43 1.12
C ILE A 103 9.00 -2.75 0.41
N GLU A 104 10.10 -2.81 1.16
CA GLU A 104 11.43 -3.11 0.63
C GLU A 104 11.48 -4.50 -0.02
N SER A 105 10.70 -5.46 0.47
CA SER A 105 10.60 -6.79 -0.13
C SER A 105 10.09 -6.79 -1.59
N PHE A 106 9.30 -5.79 -1.99
CA PHE A 106 8.84 -5.64 -3.37
C PHE A 106 9.97 -5.25 -4.33
N HIS A 107 10.96 -4.51 -3.84
CA HIS A 107 12.11 -4.10 -4.65
C HIS A 107 13.11 -5.26 -4.81
N ALA A 108 13.39 -6.02 -3.76
CA ALA A 108 14.31 -7.17 -3.81
C ALA A 108 13.87 -8.26 -4.80
N LYS A 109 12.54 -8.48 -4.96
CA LYS A 109 11.99 -9.42 -5.94
C LYS A 109 12.16 -8.96 -7.39
N ARG A 110 12.33 -7.65 -7.63
CA ARG A 110 12.49 -7.09 -8.96
C ARG A 110 13.93 -7.26 -9.47
N ASP A 111 14.92 -7.14 -8.58
CA ASP A 111 16.34 -7.27 -8.92
C ASP A 111 16.77 -8.72 -9.21
N SER A 112 16.08 -9.70 -8.60
CA SER A 112 16.31 -11.13 -8.82
C SER A 112 15.76 -11.67 -10.16
N GLY A 113 15.01 -10.85 -10.91
CA GLY A 113 14.50 -11.18 -12.25
C GLY A 113 15.36 -10.65 -13.41
N SER A 114 16.44 -9.93 -13.15
CA SER A 114 17.25 -9.27 -14.19
C SER A 114 18.49 -10.07 -14.65
N ASP A 115 18.75 -11.27 -14.10
CA ASP A 115 19.97 -12.04 -14.37
C ASP A 115 19.74 -13.35 -15.14
N ALA A 116 18.74 -13.37 -16.04
CA ALA A 116 18.66 -14.40 -17.07
C ALA A 116 19.55 -14.00 -18.26
N GLY A 117 20.86 -14.23 -18.14
CA GLY A 117 21.81 -14.07 -19.23
C GLY A 117 21.44 -14.97 -20.43
N PRO A 118 21.70 -14.54 -21.68
CA PRO A 118 21.45 -15.37 -22.85
C PRO A 118 22.46 -16.51 -22.90
N GLY A 119 21.98 -17.72 -22.61
CA GLY A 119 22.69 -18.96 -22.86
C GLY A 119 22.95 -19.13 -24.35
N THR A 120 24.25 -19.13 -24.67
CA THR A 120 24.93 -19.38 -25.95
C THR A 120 24.23 -20.33 -26.93
N ASP A 121 24.18 -19.87 -28.18
CA ASP A 121 23.89 -20.63 -29.39
C ASP A 121 24.60 -21.98 -29.43
N SER A 122 23.84 -23.04 -29.70
CA SER A 122 24.36 -24.33 -30.15
C SER A 122 24.09 -24.46 -31.64
N GLU A 123 25.10 -24.15 -32.45
CA GLU A 123 25.13 -24.46 -33.87
C GLU A 123 25.40 -25.97 -34.05
N PRO A 124 24.64 -26.71 -34.88
CA PRO A 124 24.93 -28.11 -35.10
C PRO A 124 26.06 -28.28 -36.14
N LEU A 125 27.16 -28.88 -35.71
CA LEU A 125 28.18 -29.46 -36.60
C LEU A 125 27.53 -30.51 -37.51
N SER A 126 27.63 -30.31 -38.83
CA SER A 126 27.49 -31.38 -39.82
C SER A 126 28.84 -31.62 -40.51
N PRO A 127 29.20 -32.87 -40.83
CA PRO A 127 30.46 -33.23 -41.48
C PRO A 127 30.54 -32.83 -42.95
#